data_AF-I3SYU0-F1
#
_entry.id   AF-I3SYU0-F1
#
_cell.length_a   1.000
_cell.length_b   1.000
_cell.length_c   1.000
_cell.angle_alpha   90.00
_cell.angle_beta   90.00
_cell.angle_gamma   90.00
#
_symmetry.space_group_name_H-M   'P 1'
#
loop_
_entity.id
_entity.type
_entity.pdbx_description
1 polymer ?
#
loop_
_entity_poly.entity_id
_entity_poly.type
_entity_poly.pdbx_seq_one_letter_code
_entity_poly.pdbx_strand_id
1 'polypeptide(L)'
;MVSDESLFHYALLTLYLMAPPTFISLRFLQAPYGKHHRPGWGPNLPPPLAWFLMESPTLWLTLFLFPHGQRSSDPKSILLITPFLLHYFNRTCLYPLRLLRAPPGKTASGFPLSVALMAFAFNLLNSYIQAR
;
A
#
# COMPACT_ATOMS: atom_id res chain seq x y z
N MET A 1 21.78 6.85 -17.78
CA MET A 1 20.40 7.14 -17.34
C MET A 1 19.63 5.82 -17.41
N VAL A 2 18.97 5.41 -16.34
CA VAL A 2 18.14 4.19 -16.32
C VAL A 2 16.97 4.43 -17.29
N SER A 3 16.76 3.55 -18.27
CA SER A 3 15.60 3.66 -19.18
C SER A 3 14.32 3.32 -18.40
N ASP A 4 13.19 3.94 -18.76
CA ASP A 4 11.88 3.66 -18.15
C ASP A 4 11.55 2.16 -18.14
N GLU A 5 11.87 1.46 -19.23
CA GLU A 5 11.72 0.02 -19.33
C GLU A 5 12.58 -0.74 -18.31
N SER A 6 13.86 -0.36 -18.15
CA SER A 6 14.72 -0.99 -17.14
C SER A 6 14.23 -0.72 -15.71
N LEU A 7 13.68 0.46 -15.44
CA LEU A 7 13.09 0.80 -14.15
C LEU A 7 11.88 -0.11 -13.83
N PHE A 8 10.99 -0.32 -14.81
CA PHE A 8 9.87 -1.25 -14.68
C PHE A 8 10.34 -2.68 -14.39
N HIS A 9 11.32 -3.18 -15.14
CA HIS A 9 11.84 -4.54 -14.93
C HIS A 9 12.47 -4.72 -13.54
N TYR A 10 13.27 -3.75 -13.07
CA TYR A 10 13.85 -3.81 -11.73
C TYR A 10 12.79 -3.69 -10.63
N ALA A 11 11.78 -2.85 -10.84
CA ALA A 11 10.65 -2.73 -9.91
C ALA A 11 9.89 -4.05 -9.78
N LEU A 12 9.55 -4.67 -10.91
CA LEU A 12 8.85 -5.94 -10.96
C LEU A 12 9.69 -7.07 -10.33
N LEU A 13 10.97 -7.15 -10.66
CA LEU A 13 11.90 -8.11 -10.08
C LEU A 13 11.99 -7.94 -8.56
N THR A 14 12.05 -6.70 -8.08
CA THR A 14 12.09 -6.41 -6.64
C THR A 14 10.83 -6.91 -5.94
N LEU A 15 9.63 -6.73 -6.51
CA LEU A 15 8.40 -7.30 -5.97
C LEU A 15 8.45 -8.83 -5.90
N TYR A 16 8.90 -9.49 -6.96
CA TYR A 16 9.01 -10.94 -6.98
C TYR A 16 10.02 -11.48 -5.97
N LEU A 17 11.16 -10.80 -5.81
CA LEU A 17 12.19 -11.19 -4.85
C LEU A 17 11.78 -10.95 -3.40
N MET A 18 10.91 -9.97 -3.12
CA MET A 18 10.37 -9.73 -1.78
C MET A 18 9.35 -10.79 -1.34
N ALA A 19 8.68 -11.46 -2.27
CA ALA A 19 7.61 -12.42 -1.93
C ALA A 19 8.11 -13.66 -1.14
N PRO A 20 9.14 -14.42 -1.56
CA PRO A 20 9.62 -15.58 -0.81
C PRO A 20 10.05 -15.30 0.63
N PRO A 21 10.93 -14.30 0.92
CA PRO A 21 11.33 -14.04 2.29
C PRO A 21 10.16 -13.55 3.16
N THR A 22 9.23 -12.78 2.59
CA THR A 22 8.01 -12.35 3.29
C THR A 22 7.12 -13.54 3.64
N PHE A 23 6.89 -14.45 2.69
CA PHE A 23 6.08 -15.65 2.90
C PHE A 23 6.69 -16.56 3.98
N ILE A 24 8.00 -16.83 3.91
CA ILE A 24 8.71 -17.65 4.90
C ILE A 24 8.65 -16.98 6.28
N SER A 25 8.92 -15.67 6.35
CA SER A 25 8.90 -14.93 7.61
C SER A 25 7.52 -14.96 8.27
N LEU A 26 6.45 -14.75 7.50
CA LEU A 26 5.07 -14.74 8.01
C LEU A 26 4.59 -16.11 8.51
N ARG A 27 5.29 -17.21 8.17
CA ARG A 27 5.00 -18.53 8.74
C ARG A 27 5.42 -18.64 10.19
N PHE A 28 6.45 -17.90 10.61
CA PHE A 28 7.02 -17.93 11.96
C PHE A 28 6.68 -16.68 12.77
N LEU A 29 6.52 -15.54 12.10
CA LEU A 29 6.29 -14.23 12.70
C LEU A 29 4.92 -13.70 12.27
N GLN A 30 4.02 -13.54 13.23
CA GLN A 30 2.78 -12.81 12.99
C GLN A 30 3.08 -11.31 12.93
N ALA A 31 2.60 -10.65 11.89
CA ALA A 31 2.77 -9.21 11.75
C ALA A 31 2.16 -8.50 12.98
N PRO A 32 2.90 -7.60 13.63
CA PRO A 32 2.63 -7.08 14.98
C PRO A 32 1.58 -5.95 14.99
N TYR A 33 0.48 -6.10 14.27
CA TYR A 33 -0.59 -5.10 14.22
C TYR A 33 -1.97 -5.74 14.51
N GLY A 34 -2.94 -4.92 14.90
CA GLY A 34 -4.30 -5.38 15.20
C GLY A 34 -4.35 -6.34 16.40
N LYS A 35 -4.95 -7.52 16.22
CA LYS A 35 -5.09 -8.54 17.27
C LYS A 35 -3.74 -9.08 17.78
N HIS A 36 -2.69 -9.00 16.96
CA HIS A 36 -1.35 -9.52 17.28
C HIS A 36 -0.37 -8.41 17.66
N HIS A 37 -0.86 -7.25 18.11
CA HIS A 37 -0.01 -6.14 18.54
C HIS A 37 1.00 -6.59 19.61
N ARG A 38 2.29 -6.35 19.35
CA ARG A 38 3.38 -6.66 20.28
C ARG A 38 4.34 -5.46 20.36
N PRO A 39 4.82 -5.10 21.56
CA PRO A 39 5.85 -4.08 21.70
C PRO A 39 7.17 -4.52 21.03
N GLY A 40 8.01 -3.56 20.66
CA GLY A 40 9.33 -3.81 20.06
C GLY A 40 9.46 -3.52 18.56
N TRP A 41 8.39 -3.06 17.89
CA TRP A 41 8.38 -2.70 16.47
C TRP A 41 8.41 -1.18 16.22
N GLY A 42 9.02 -0.42 17.14
CA GLY A 42 9.15 1.02 17.06
C GLY A 42 7.94 1.80 17.62
N PRO A 43 7.87 3.12 17.36
CA PRO A 43 6.80 3.95 17.87
C PRO A 43 5.46 3.59 17.23
N ASN A 44 4.38 3.76 18.00
CA ASN A 44 3.03 3.49 17.55
C ASN A 44 2.38 4.75 16.98
N LEU A 45 1.69 4.58 15.85
CA LEU A 45 0.81 5.56 15.26
C LEU A 45 -0.66 5.22 15.55
N PRO A 46 -1.56 6.23 15.54
CA PRO A 46 -2.99 5.98 15.51
C PRO A 46 -3.34 5.11 14.30
N PRO A 47 -4.06 3.98 14.47
CA PRO A 47 -4.38 3.08 13.37
C PRO A 47 -5.03 3.74 12.14
N PRO A 48 -5.99 4.68 12.27
CA PRO A 48 -6.56 5.36 11.11
C PRO A 48 -5.50 6.12 10.30
N LEU A 49 -4.59 6.81 10.98
CA LEU A 49 -3.51 7.56 10.34
C LEU A 49 -2.51 6.63 9.66
N ALA A 50 -2.11 5.54 10.32
CA ALA A 50 -1.21 4.56 9.75
C ALA A 50 -1.78 3.91 8.48
N TRP A 51 -3.06 3.53 8.52
CA TRP A 51 -3.77 2.97 7.37
C TRP A 51 -3.90 3.95 6.21
N PHE A 52 -4.24 5.20 6.50
CA PHE A 52 -4.28 6.25 5.48
C PHE A 52 -2.91 6.44 4.83
N LEU A 53 -1.86 6.62 5.64
CA LEU A 53 -0.51 6.87 5.14
C LEU A 53 0.01 5.71 4.29
N MET A 54 -0.06 4.47 4.79
CA MET A 54 0.55 3.34 4.09
C MET A 54 -0.14 2.99 2.76
N GLU A 55 -1.46 3.20 2.65
CA GLU A 55 -2.24 2.94 1.41
C GLU A 55 -2.31 4.17 0.50
N SER A 56 -1.92 5.36 0.97
CA SER A 56 -1.97 6.61 0.19
C SER A 56 -1.18 6.58 -1.12
N PRO A 57 0.02 5.97 -1.22
CA PRO A 57 0.79 5.97 -2.47
C PRO A 57 0.03 5.30 -3.61
N THR A 58 -0.64 4.19 -3.32
CA THR A 58 -1.40 3.42 -4.30
C THR A 58 -2.56 4.16 -4.92
N LEU A 59 -3.18 5.10 -4.20
CA LEU A 59 -4.21 5.95 -4.76
C LEU A 59 -3.61 7.16 -5.48
N TRP A 60 -2.83 7.98 -4.76
CA TRP A 60 -2.40 9.28 -5.26
C TRP A 60 -1.33 9.19 -6.34
N LEU A 61 -0.37 8.27 -6.21
CA LEU A 61 0.66 8.11 -7.23
C LEU A 61 0.08 7.52 -8.52
N THR A 62 -0.86 6.57 -8.42
CA THR A 62 -1.56 6.03 -9.58
C THR A 62 -2.38 7.11 -10.30
N LEU A 63 -3.12 7.95 -9.55
CA LEU A 63 -3.85 9.09 -10.12
C LEU A 63 -2.92 10.12 -10.78
N PHE A 64 -1.72 10.31 -10.24
CA PHE A 64 -0.72 11.21 -10.79
C PHE A 64 -0.03 10.64 -12.04
N LEU A 65 0.34 9.37 -12.04
CA LEU A 65 1.09 8.72 -13.11
C LEU A 65 0.22 8.32 -14.30
N PHE A 66 -0.99 7.78 -14.05
CA PHE A 66 -1.85 7.23 -15.10
C PHE A 66 -2.13 8.21 -16.26
N PRO A 67 -2.42 9.51 -16.04
CA PRO A 67 -2.66 10.47 -17.12
C PRO A 67 -1.46 10.67 -18.06
N HIS A 68 -0.24 10.47 -17.56
CA HIS A 68 1.00 10.63 -18.34
C HIS A 68 1.31 9.41 -19.22
N GLY A 69 0.55 8.32 -19.11
CA GLY A 69 0.69 7.14 -19.95
C GLY A 69 0.21 7.38 -21.38
N GLN A 70 0.91 6.81 -22.36
CA GLN A 70 0.57 6.95 -23.79
C GLN A 70 -0.83 6.45 -24.16
N ARG A 71 -1.40 5.53 -23.36
CA ARG A 71 -2.74 4.95 -23.55
C ARG A 71 -3.73 5.36 -22.44
N SER A 72 -3.49 6.45 -21.74
CA SER A 72 -4.33 6.91 -20.64
C SER A 72 -5.78 7.21 -21.06
N SER A 73 -5.99 7.58 -22.33
CA SER A 73 -7.32 7.82 -22.92
C SER A 73 -7.96 6.58 -23.57
N ASP A 74 -7.27 5.43 -23.59
CA ASP A 74 -7.84 4.19 -24.14
C ASP A 74 -8.93 3.67 -23.18
N PRO A 75 -10.17 3.45 -23.64
CA PRO A 75 -11.24 2.88 -22.83
C PRO A 75 -10.85 1.58 -22.12
N LYS A 76 -9.96 0.77 -22.71
CA LYS A 76 -9.49 -0.48 -22.10
C LYS A 76 -8.62 -0.22 -20.88
N SER A 77 -7.68 0.72 -20.97
CA SER A 77 -6.81 1.11 -19.86
C SER A 77 -7.61 1.75 -18.73
N ILE A 78 -8.61 2.58 -19.07
CA ILE A 78 -9.53 3.17 -18.09
C ILE A 78 -10.34 2.08 -17.39
N LEU A 79 -10.88 1.11 -18.14
CA LEU A 79 -11.65 0.00 -17.58
C LEU A 79 -10.83 -0.83 -16.59
N LEU A 80 -9.55 -1.07 -16.87
CA LEU A 80 -8.66 -1.85 -15.99
C LEU A 80 -8.25 -1.08 -14.73
N ILE A 81 -7.95 0.22 -14.84
CA ILE A 81 -7.51 1.02 -13.69
C ILE A 81 -8.66 1.43 -12.77
N THR A 82 -9.89 1.50 -13.28
CA THR A 82 -11.08 1.87 -12.51
C THR A 82 -11.31 1.00 -11.26
N PRO A 83 -11.38 -0.34 -11.35
CA PRO A 83 -11.56 -1.18 -10.16
C PRO A 83 -10.39 -1.05 -9.17
N PHE A 84 -9.17 -0.84 -9.67
CA PHE A 84 -7.99 -0.58 -8.84
C PHE A 84 -8.14 0.72 -8.04
N LEU A 85 -8.50 1.82 -8.70
CA LEU A 85 -8.74 3.11 -8.05
C LEU A 85 -9.91 3.07 -7.06
N LEU A 86 -11.02 2.40 -7.41
CA LEU A 86 -12.17 2.23 -6.52
C LEU A 86 -11.80 1.44 -5.26
N HIS A 87 -11.04 0.35 -5.44
CA HIS A 87 -10.53 -0.45 -4.33
C HIS A 87 -9.65 0.39 -3.40
N TYR A 88 -8.67 1.10 -3.96
CA TYR A 88 -7.72 1.89 -3.18
C TYR A 88 -8.32 3.17 -2.61
N PHE A 89 -9.35 3.76 -3.22
CA PHE A 89 -10.12 4.85 -2.64
C PHE A 89 -10.86 4.40 -1.37
N ASN A 90 -11.51 3.23 -1.43
CA ASN A 90 -12.15 2.65 -0.26
C ASN A 90 -11.12 2.35 0.84
N ARG A 91 -9.98 1.73 0.49
CA ARG A 91 -8.93 1.37 1.43
C ARG A 91 -8.19 2.56 2.04
N THR A 92 -7.94 3.61 1.26
CA THR A 92 -7.18 4.79 1.70
C THR A 92 -8.08 5.79 2.42
N CYS A 93 -9.28 6.06 1.92
CA CYS A 93 -10.14 7.11 2.48
C CYS A 93 -11.23 6.53 3.37
N LEU A 94 -12.08 5.64 2.83
CA LEU A 94 -13.27 5.19 3.55
C LEU A 94 -12.94 4.31 4.76
N TYR A 95 -11.98 3.41 4.63
CA TYR A 95 -11.61 2.49 5.70
C TYR A 95 -11.00 3.21 6.92
N PRO A 96 -10.00 4.11 6.77
CA PRO A 96 -9.50 4.93 7.87
C PRO A 96 -10.57 5.80 8.51
N LEU A 97 -11.47 6.40 7.72
CA LEU A 97 -12.58 7.19 8.26
C LEU A 97 -13.55 6.33 9.09
N ARG A 98 -13.85 5.10 8.65
CA ARG A 98 -14.63 4.14 9.43
C ARG A 98 -13.92 3.75 10.72
N LEU A 99 -12.60 3.58 10.67
CA LEU A 99 -11.78 3.24 11.82
C LEU A 99 -11.71 4.39 12.84
N LEU A 100 -11.65 5.62 12.36
CA LEU A 100 -11.68 6.84 13.17
C LEU A 100 -13.03 7.01 13.89
N ARG A 101 -14.13 6.66 13.22
CA ARG A 101 -15.50 6.73 13.77
C ARG A 101 -15.89 5.52 14.61
N ALA A 102 -15.04 4.51 14.73
CA ALA A 102 -15.34 3.32 15.49
C ALA A 102 -15.36 3.62 17.00
N PRO A 103 -16.22 2.95 17.79
CA PRO A 103 -16.28 3.13 19.24
C PRO A 103 -14.92 2.92 19.91
N PRO A 104 -14.57 3.71 20.95
CA PRO A 104 -13.38 3.50 21.77
C PRO A 104 -13.34 2.05 22.28
N GLY A 105 -12.21 1.35 22.10
CA GLY A 105 -12.04 -0.04 22.51
C GLY A 105 -12.31 -1.11 21.44
N LYS A 106 -12.86 -0.75 20.27
CA LYS A 106 -12.91 -1.65 19.09
C LYS A 106 -11.68 -1.57 18.19
N THR A 107 -10.87 -0.52 18.36
CA THR A 107 -9.64 -0.28 17.59
C THR A 107 -8.42 -0.61 18.43
N ALA A 108 -7.42 -1.27 17.81
CA ALA A 108 -6.16 -1.56 18.47
C ALA A 108 -5.50 -0.27 18.96
N SER A 109 -4.84 -0.29 20.12
CA SER A 109 -4.27 0.91 20.75
C SER A 109 -3.10 1.52 19.98
N GLY A 110 -2.53 0.82 19.00
CA GLY A 110 -1.42 1.32 18.19
C GLY A 110 -1.18 0.49 16.95
N PHE A 111 -0.63 1.16 15.93
CA PHE A 111 -0.09 0.54 14.72
C PHE A 111 1.41 0.84 14.64
N PRO A 112 2.30 -0.16 14.53
CA PRO A 112 3.74 0.10 14.50
C PRO A 112 4.17 0.89 13.26
N LEU A 113 4.93 1.96 13.47
CA LEU A 113 5.42 2.82 12.39
C LEU A 113 6.27 2.05 11.38
N SER A 114 7.10 1.10 11.83
CA SER A 114 7.96 0.32 10.93
C SER A 114 7.15 -0.47 9.91
N VAL A 115 6.04 -1.07 10.33
CA VAL A 115 5.13 -1.84 9.46
C VAL A 115 4.44 -0.89 8.47
N ALA A 116 4.03 0.30 8.93
CA ALA A 116 3.40 1.29 8.06
C ALA A 116 4.37 1.78 6.98
N LEU A 117 5.65 1.99 7.32
CA LEU A 117 6.69 2.40 6.37
C LEU A 117 7.02 1.29 5.36
N MET A 118 7.09 0.03 5.79
CA MET A 118 7.27 -1.10 4.87
C MET A 118 6.11 -1.20 3.88
N ALA A 119 4.88 -1.07 4.37
CA ALA A 119 3.69 -1.06 3.52
C ALA A 119 3.66 0.15 2.56
N PHE A 120 4.06 1.33 3.04
CA PHE A 120 4.19 2.52 2.20
C PHE A 120 5.19 2.32 1.05
N ALA A 121 6.37 1.78 1.34
CA ALA A 121 7.41 1.51 0.33
C ALA A 121 6.95 0.46 -0.68
N PHE A 122 6.28 -0.60 -0.23
CA PHE A 122 5.67 -1.60 -1.12
C PHE A 122 4.62 -0.95 -2.03
N ASN A 123 3.74 -0.12 -1.46
CA ASN A 123 2.66 0.52 -2.20
C ASN A 123 3.17 1.56 -3.21
N LEU A 124 4.29 2.26 -2.93
CA LEU A 124 4.96 3.10 -3.93
C LEU A 124 5.35 2.27 -5.16
N LEU A 125 6.01 1.13 -4.95
CA LEU A 125 6.47 0.27 -6.04
C LEU A 125 5.30 -0.33 -6.82
N ASN A 126 4.29 -0.84 -6.10
CA ASN A 126 3.08 -1.39 -6.69
C ASN A 126 2.33 -0.34 -7.53
N SER A 127 2.19 0.88 -7.03
CA SER A 127 1.50 1.96 -7.74
C SER A 127 2.19 2.35 -9.05
N TYR A 128 3.53 2.38 -9.06
CA TYR A 128 4.30 2.61 -10.28
C TYR A 128 4.06 1.50 -11.32
N ILE A 129 4.15 0.23 -10.90
CA ILE A 129 3.95 -0.93 -11.79
C ILE A 129 2.54 -0.98 -12.37
N GLN A 130 1.52 -0.66 -11.57
CA GLN A 130 0.13 -0.72 -12.01
C GLN A 130 -0.28 0.46 -12.91
N ALA A 131 0.36 1.62 -12.74
CA ALA A 131 0.08 2.80 -13.56
C ALA A 131 0.81 2.79 -14.92
N ARG A 132 1.87 1.98 -15.06
CA ARG A 132 2.73 1.92 -16.25
C ARG A 132 2.16 1.06 -17.37
#